data_AF-A0A1F9FQD5-F1
#
_entry.id   AF-A0A1F9FQD5-F1
#
_cell.length_a   1.000
_cell.length_b   1.000
_cell.length_c   1.000
_cell.angle_alpha   90.00
_cell.angle_beta   90.00
_cell.angle_gamma   90.00
#
_symmetry.space_group_name_H-M   'P 1'
#
loop_
_entity.id
_entity.type
_entity.pdbx_description
1 polymer ?
#
loop_
_entity_poly.entity_id
_entity_poly.type
_entity_poly.pdbx_seq_one_letter_code
_entity_poly.pdbx_strand_id
1 'polypeptide(L)'
;MFKKRLILLMIVFSAFPFENAHPKRKGSHMAKPEIIAHRGGKLNFPENTLCAFRHNVQQKVAALELDVQVTKDDVVVLYHPEDLSMWTESKGAIADKTAAEVTALDTSAKYQGPQTYKTQCNPEELRIPMLNEVLEKIPNMPIVVDFKSLPAETLIAAVVKSVPEKEWPRLRFYSTSAEHTKALHAQKPDAVIFEDREPSLKRLMIIDGTNDCKVEKKSATMDCLRTGARA
;
A
#
# COMPACT_ATOMS: atom_id res chain seq x y z
N MET A 1 -48.23 20.11 76.79
CA MET A 1 -49.09 19.35 75.87
C MET A 1 -48.48 19.37 74.47
N PHE A 2 -48.37 18.19 73.89
CA PHE A 2 -47.84 17.89 72.56
C PHE A 2 -48.43 18.77 71.44
N LYS A 3 -47.58 19.21 70.52
CA LYS A 3 -47.72 18.88 69.08
C LYS A 3 -46.41 19.16 68.34
N LYS A 4 -45.56 18.13 68.28
CA LYS A 4 -44.64 17.91 67.16
C LYS A 4 -45.48 17.70 65.89
N ARG A 5 -45.10 18.33 64.76
CA ARG A 5 -45.21 17.81 63.38
C ARG A 5 -44.70 18.89 62.43
N LEU A 6 -43.47 18.74 61.94
CA LEU A 6 -43.08 18.01 60.72
C LEU A 6 -43.14 18.97 59.51
N ILE A 7 -42.02 19.68 59.29
CA ILE A 7 -41.75 20.42 58.06
C ILE A 7 -41.50 19.37 56.98
N LEU A 8 -42.51 19.14 56.13
CA LEU A 8 -42.39 18.31 54.95
C LEU A 8 -41.68 19.13 53.86
N LEU A 9 -40.36 19.01 53.79
CA LEU A 9 -39.56 19.50 52.67
C LEU A 9 -39.90 18.63 51.45
N MET A 10 -40.84 19.08 50.62
CA MET A 10 -41.11 18.43 49.33
C MET A 10 -39.94 18.69 48.38
N ILE A 11 -38.97 17.77 48.40
CA ILE A 11 -37.95 17.64 47.37
C ILE A 11 -38.70 17.29 46.08
N VAL A 12 -38.84 18.27 45.19
CA VAL A 12 -39.23 18.02 43.80
C VAL A 12 -38.09 17.22 43.18
N PHE A 13 -38.26 15.90 43.10
CA PHE A 13 -37.47 15.06 42.21
C PHE A 13 -37.82 15.48 40.79
N SER A 14 -37.14 16.49 40.25
CA SER A 14 -37.04 16.67 38.81
C SER A 14 -36.40 15.39 38.30
N ALA A 15 -37.21 14.52 37.71
CA ALA A 15 -36.74 13.46 36.84
C ALA A 15 -36.01 14.15 35.68
N PHE A 16 -34.73 14.44 35.86
CA PHE A 16 -33.83 14.53 34.75
C PHE A 16 -33.82 13.14 34.15
N PRO A 17 -34.36 12.91 32.93
CA PRO A 17 -33.94 11.74 32.19
C PRO A 17 -32.42 11.84 32.15
N PHE A 18 -31.75 10.91 32.82
CA PHE A 18 -30.34 10.62 32.58
C PHE A 18 -30.31 9.98 31.19
N GLU A 19 -30.54 10.82 30.18
CA GLU A 19 -30.13 10.56 28.83
C GLU A 19 -28.63 10.32 28.99
N ASN A 20 -28.20 9.07 28.89
CA ASN A 20 -26.82 8.73 28.60
C ASN A 20 -26.52 9.27 27.19
N ALA A 21 -26.50 10.59 27.06
CA ALA A 21 -25.85 11.30 26.00
C ALA A 21 -24.36 11.12 26.27
N HIS A 22 -23.87 9.92 25.96
CA HIS A 22 -22.49 9.82 25.48
C HIS A 22 -22.34 10.96 24.48
N PRO A 23 -21.40 11.89 24.69
CA PRO A 23 -21.14 12.90 23.70
C PRO A 23 -20.83 12.12 22.43
N LYS A 24 -21.75 12.19 21.45
CA LYS A 24 -21.46 11.74 20.09
C LYS A 24 -20.28 12.59 19.70
N ARG A 25 -19.07 12.03 19.84
CA ARG A 25 -17.86 12.61 19.27
C ARG A 25 -18.28 12.93 17.84
N LYS A 26 -18.29 14.22 17.48
CA LYS A 26 -18.41 14.62 16.08
C LYS A 26 -17.20 13.98 15.41
N GLY A 27 -17.39 12.76 14.90
CA GLY A 27 -16.37 12.08 14.14
C GLY A 27 -16.04 13.04 13.01
N SER A 28 -14.79 13.52 12.98
CA SER A 28 -14.18 13.94 11.73
C SER A 28 -14.63 12.93 10.67
N HIS A 29 -15.14 13.37 9.52
CA HIS A 29 -15.41 12.47 8.41
C HIS A 29 -14.17 11.59 8.22
N MET A 30 -14.21 10.36 8.73
CA MET A 30 -13.11 9.42 8.59
C MET A 30 -12.98 9.25 7.09
N ALA A 31 -11.83 9.65 6.54
CA ALA A 31 -11.57 9.44 5.12
C ALA A 31 -11.91 7.98 4.81
N LYS A 32 -12.74 7.77 3.79
CA LYS A 32 -13.10 6.40 3.38
C LYS A 32 -11.81 5.68 2.99
N PRO A 33 -11.63 4.40 3.37
CA PRO A 33 -10.46 3.65 2.94
C PRO A 33 -10.33 3.67 1.41
N GLU A 34 -9.11 3.93 0.94
CA GLU A 34 -8.78 3.86 -0.47
C GLU A 34 -8.66 2.39 -0.92
N ILE A 35 -9.17 2.08 -2.11
CA ILE A 35 -9.01 0.75 -2.71
C ILE A 35 -7.79 0.79 -3.63
N ILE A 36 -6.75 0.03 -3.29
CA ILE A 36 -5.52 -0.09 -4.06
C ILE A 36 -5.47 -1.48 -4.70
N ALA A 37 -5.29 -1.54 -6.02
CA ALA A 37 -5.22 -2.80 -6.75
C ALA A 37 -3.83 -3.46 -6.56
N HIS A 38 -3.69 -4.24 -5.49
CA HIS A 38 -2.47 -4.97 -5.16
C HIS A 38 -2.03 -5.89 -6.32
N ARG A 39 -0.82 -5.63 -6.83
CA ARG A 39 -0.17 -6.19 -8.02
C ARG A 39 -1.03 -6.12 -9.26
N GLY A 40 -1.75 -5.02 -9.41
CA GLY A 40 -2.72 -4.80 -10.46
C GLY A 40 -4.04 -5.55 -10.29
N GLY A 41 -4.34 -6.09 -9.10
CA GLY A 41 -5.58 -6.83 -8.83
C GLY A 41 -5.44 -8.33 -9.04
N LYS A 42 -4.36 -8.91 -8.50
CA LYS A 42 -3.93 -10.31 -8.69
C LYS A 42 -4.95 -11.42 -8.39
N LEU A 43 -6.06 -11.09 -7.72
CA LEU A 43 -7.13 -12.05 -7.43
C LEU A 43 -8.00 -12.35 -8.66
N ASN A 44 -8.08 -11.40 -9.59
CA ASN A 44 -8.95 -11.49 -10.77
C ASN A 44 -8.17 -11.60 -12.08
N PHE A 45 -6.90 -11.17 -12.09
CA PHE A 45 -6.03 -11.20 -13.26
C PHE A 45 -4.62 -11.69 -12.89
N PRO A 46 -3.84 -12.23 -13.86
CA PRO A 46 -2.41 -12.46 -13.67
C PRO A 46 -1.70 -11.20 -13.17
N GLU A 47 -0.92 -11.33 -12.10
CA GLU A 47 -0.35 -10.20 -11.38
C GLU A 47 0.67 -9.42 -12.21
N ASN A 48 0.82 -8.11 -11.94
CA ASN A 48 1.83 -7.25 -12.55
C ASN A 48 1.76 -7.17 -14.10
N THR A 49 0.57 -7.38 -14.68
CA THR A 49 0.34 -7.33 -16.13
C THR A 49 -0.41 -6.07 -16.58
N LEU A 50 -0.19 -5.64 -17.83
CA LEU A 50 -0.95 -4.53 -18.42
C LEU A 50 -2.46 -4.81 -18.43
N CYS A 51 -2.85 -6.08 -18.64
CA CYS A 51 -4.27 -6.44 -18.61
C CYS A 51 -4.89 -6.19 -17.24
N ALA A 52 -4.21 -6.59 -16.17
CA ALA A 52 -4.68 -6.42 -14.80
C ALA A 52 -4.83 -4.93 -14.45
N PHE A 53 -3.82 -4.12 -14.81
CA PHE A 53 -3.85 -2.68 -14.61
C PHE A 53 -4.98 -2.00 -15.39
N ARG A 54 -5.11 -2.28 -16.69
CA ARG A 54 -6.17 -1.70 -17.54
C ARG A 54 -7.56 -1.96 -16.97
N HIS A 55 -7.84 -3.18 -16.53
CA HIS A 55 -9.14 -3.50 -15.92
C HIS A 55 -9.37 -2.75 -14.62
N ASN A 56 -8.39 -2.69 -13.73
CA ASN A 56 -8.57 -2.03 -12.44
C ASN A 56 -8.68 -0.50 -12.57
N VAL A 57 -8.02 0.10 -13.56
CA VAL A 57 -8.25 1.51 -13.93
C VAL A 57 -9.71 1.75 -14.31
N GLN A 58 -10.32 0.85 -15.11
CA GLN A 58 -11.73 0.94 -15.47
C GLN A 58 -12.68 0.78 -14.27
N GLN A 59 -12.25 0.03 -13.25
CA GLN A 59 -12.98 -0.09 -11.98
C GLN A 59 -12.80 1.11 -11.04
N LYS A 60 -12.04 2.15 -11.45
CA LYS A 60 -11.81 3.38 -10.69
C LYS A 60 -11.25 3.12 -9.28
N VAL A 61 -10.30 2.19 -9.20
CA VAL A 61 -9.48 2.04 -7.99
C VAL A 61 -8.74 3.35 -7.70
N ALA A 62 -8.44 3.61 -6.43
CA ALA A 62 -7.77 4.84 -6.01
C ALA A 62 -6.29 4.86 -6.44
N ALA A 63 -5.67 3.69 -6.49
CA ALA A 63 -4.31 3.50 -7.00
C ALA A 63 -4.12 2.08 -7.53
N LEU A 64 -3.10 1.91 -8.36
CA LEU A 64 -2.51 0.60 -8.64
C LEU A 64 -1.33 0.39 -7.69
N GLU A 65 -1.08 -0.85 -7.31
CA GLU A 65 0.21 -1.24 -6.74
C GLU A 65 0.88 -2.25 -7.66
N LEU A 66 2.20 -2.14 -7.78
CA LEU A 66 3.03 -2.96 -8.64
C LEU A 66 4.39 -3.22 -7.99
N ASP A 67 4.98 -4.35 -8.36
CA ASP A 67 6.28 -4.79 -7.86
C ASP A 67 7.34 -4.63 -8.94
N VAL A 68 8.49 -4.05 -8.61
CA VAL A 68 9.58 -3.84 -9.56
C VAL A 68 10.86 -4.59 -9.20
N GLN A 69 11.50 -5.10 -10.25
CA GLN A 69 12.84 -5.68 -10.24
C GLN A 69 13.66 -5.10 -11.39
N VAL A 70 14.98 -5.29 -11.36
CA VAL A 70 15.90 -4.83 -12.39
C VAL A 70 16.58 -6.01 -13.09
N THR A 71 16.63 -5.95 -14.42
CA THR A 71 17.27 -6.95 -15.28
C THR A 71 18.79 -6.78 -15.32
N LYS A 72 19.49 -7.74 -15.93
CA LYS A 72 20.96 -7.73 -16.12
C LYS A 72 21.48 -6.49 -16.85
N ASP A 73 20.65 -5.92 -17.71
CA ASP A 73 20.92 -4.75 -18.56
C ASP A 73 20.25 -3.47 -18.03
N ASP A 74 20.02 -3.41 -16.71
CA ASP A 74 19.53 -2.24 -15.96
C ASP A 74 18.14 -1.72 -16.39
N VAL A 75 17.28 -2.61 -16.87
CA VAL A 75 15.88 -2.27 -17.22
C VAL A 75 14.94 -2.67 -16.08
N VAL A 76 14.06 -1.76 -15.70
CA VAL A 76 13.07 -2.01 -14.65
C VAL A 76 11.85 -2.71 -15.23
N VAL A 77 11.54 -3.88 -14.68
CA VAL A 77 10.43 -4.75 -15.11
C VAL A 77 9.52 -5.08 -13.92
N LEU A 78 8.27 -5.45 -14.21
CA LEU A 78 7.28 -5.71 -13.19
C LEU A 78 7.10 -7.21 -12.91
N TYR A 79 7.62 -7.67 -11.78
CA TYR A 79 7.54 -9.08 -11.37
C TYR A 79 7.76 -9.18 -9.86
N HIS A 80 6.90 -9.91 -9.15
CA HIS A 80 7.02 -10.03 -7.68
C HIS A 80 8.00 -11.11 -7.22
N PRO A 81 7.86 -12.38 -7.65
CA PRO A 81 8.69 -13.47 -7.10
C PRO A 81 10.18 -13.28 -7.39
N GLU A 82 11.03 -13.83 -6.55
CA GLU A 82 12.48 -13.85 -6.79
C GLU A 82 12.86 -14.71 -8.01
N ASP A 83 12.15 -15.83 -8.21
CA ASP A 83 12.39 -16.77 -9.31
C ASP A 83 11.26 -16.73 -10.36
N LEU A 84 11.66 -16.68 -11.64
CA LEU A 84 10.76 -16.65 -12.79
C LEU A 84 9.86 -17.88 -12.91
N SER A 85 10.25 -19.01 -12.32
CA SER A 85 9.52 -20.27 -12.43
C SER A 85 8.22 -20.29 -11.63
N MET A 86 7.99 -19.30 -10.77
CA MET A 86 6.73 -19.18 -10.03
C MET A 86 5.56 -18.96 -10.99
N TRP A 87 5.69 -18.05 -11.96
CA TRP A 87 4.59 -17.68 -12.86
C TRP A 87 4.85 -17.94 -14.35
N THR A 88 6.11 -18.16 -14.73
CA THR A 88 6.51 -18.36 -16.12
C THR A 88 7.09 -19.75 -16.33
N GLU A 89 7.34 -20.12 -17.58
CA GLU A 89 8.07 -21.35 -17.94
C GLU A 89 9.59 -21.20 -17.84
N SER A 90 10.10 -19.98 -17.63
CA SER A 90 11.53 -19.70 -17.43
C SER A 90 11.92 -19.89 -15.96
N LYS A 91 13.22 -20.08 -15.68
CA LYS A 91 13.80 -20.21 -14.33
C LYS A 91 14.89 -19.18 -14.09
N GLY A 92 15.24 -18.98 -12.81
CA GLY A 92 16.29 -18.07 -12.38
C GLY A 92 15.76 -16.68 -12.05
N ALA A 93 16.66 -15.82 -11.57
CA ALA A 93 16.32 -14.47 -11.15
C ALA A 93 16.16 -13.53 -12.35
N ILE A 94 15.42 -12.44 -12.13
CA ILE A 94 15.32 -11.33 -13.10
C ILE A 94 16.70 -10.74 -13.40
N ALA A 95 17.55 -10.59 -12.38
CA ALA A 95 18.89 -10.01 -12.48
C ALA A 95 19.86 -10.82 -13.37
N ASP A 96 19.55 -12.09 -13.66
CA ASP A 96 20.39 -12.95 -14.50
C ASP A 96 20.06 -12.85 -16.00
N LYS A 97 18.99 -12.13 -16.36
CA LYS A 97 18.43 -12.07 -17.73
C LYS A 97 18.33 -10.65 -18.24
N THR A 98 18.40 -10.50 -19.55
CA THR A 98 18.17 -9.22 -20.24
C THR A 98 16.69 -8.86 -20.28
N ALA A 99 16.38 -7.58 -20.49
CA ALA A 99 15.01 -7.11 -20.66
C ALA A 99 14.29 -7.81 -21.83
N ALA A 100 15.00 -8.04 -22.94
CA ALA A 100 14.43 -8.72 -24.10
C ALA A 100 14.01 -10.16 -23.78
N GLU A 101 14.80 -10.89 -22.98
CA GLU A 101 14.46 -12.24 -22.54
C GLU A 101 13.28 -12.24 -21.57
N VAL A 102 13.25 -11.29 -20.63
CA VAL A 102 12.22 -11.24 -19.58
C VAL A 102 10.87 -10.77 -20.12
N THR A 103 10.85 -9.73 -20.95
CA THR A 103 9.60 -9.14 -21.48
C THR A 103 8.90 -10.02 -22.52
N ALA A 104 9.55 -11.09 -23.00
CA ALA A 104 8.93 -12.11 -23.85
C ALA A 104 8.12 -13.15 -23.04
N LEU A 105 8.28 -13.20 -21.71
CA LEU A 105 7.69 -14.23 -20.86
C LEU A 105 6.24 -13.92 -20.51
N ASP A 106 5.36 -14.90 -20.70
CA ASP A 106 3.96 -14.91 -20.24
C ASP A 106 3.88 -15.29 -18.76
N THR A 107 3.14 -14.51 -17.96
CA THR A 107 2.94 -14.74 -16.52
C THR A 107 1.62 -15.43 -16.17
N SER A 108 0.78 -15.67 -17.17
CA SER A 108 -0.57 -16.24 -17.01
C SER A 108 -0.58 -17.77 -17.01
N ALA A 109 0.49 -18.41 -17.50
CA ALA A 109 0.60 -19.86 -17.64
C ALA A 109 0.25 -20.64 -16.35
N LYS A 110 0.69 -20.12 -15.20
CA LYS A 110 0.49 -20.74 -13.87
C LYS A 110 -0.56 -20.01 -13.02
N TYR A 111 -1.32 -19.10 -13.61
CA TYR A 111 -2.33 -18.34 -12.89
C TYR A 111 -3.53 -19.21 -12.49
N GLN A 112 -3.80 -19.26 -11.19
CA GLN A 112 -4.83 -20.13 -10.58
C GLN A 112 -6.17 -19.42 -10.32
N GLY A 113 -6.29 -18.14 -10.64
CA GLY A 113 -7.54 -17.39 -10.43
C GLY A 113 -8.57 -17.60 -11.55
N PRO A 114 -9.61 -16.73 -11.60
CA PRO A 114 -10.68 -16.84 -12.59
C PRO A 114 -10.15 -16.81 -14.01
N GLN A 115 -10.58 -17.76 -14.84
CA GLN A 115 -10.10 -17.89 -16.22
C GLN A 115 -10.72 -16.87 -17.19
N THR A 116 -11.56 -15.95 -16.69
CA THR A 116 -12.19 -14.87 -17.48
C THR A 116 -11.16 -13.93 -18.11
N TYR A 117 -9.94 -13.84 -17.55
CA TYR A 117 -8.86 -13.06 -18.15
C TYR A 117 -8.57 -13.50 -19.60
N LYS A 118 -8.76 -14.78 -19.95
CA LYS A 118 -8.49 -15.31 -21.30
C LYS A 118 -9.34 -14.68 -22.39
N THR A 119 -10.53 -14.20 -22.06
CA THR A 119 -11.42 -13.50 -23.01
C THR A 119 -11.35 -11.99 -22.87
N GLN A 120 -10.67 -11.48 -21.84
CA GLN A 120 -10.61 -10.07 -21.47
C GLN A 120 -9.26 -9.43 -21.79
N CYS A 121 -8.20 -10.23 -21.95
CA CYS A 121 -6.82 -9.82 -22.16
C CYS A 121 -6.33 -10.20 -23.54
N ASN A 122 -5.55 -9.31 -24.15
CA ASN A 122 -4.72 -9.72 -25.29
C ASN A 122 -3.49 -10.50 -24.76
N PRO A 123 -2.94 -11.49 -25.50
CA PRO A 123 -1.76 -12.24 -25.07
C PRO A 123 -0.54 -11.37 -24.74
N GLU A 124 -0.32 -10.30 -25.53
CA GLU A 124 0.76 -9.34 -25.28
C GLU A 124 0.62 -8.62 -23.93
N GLU A 125 -0.61 -8.38 -23.46
CA GLU A 125 -0.85 -7.73 -22.18
C GLU A 125 -0.56 -8.63 -20.97
N LEU A 126 -0.33 -9.94 -21.19
CA LEU A 126 -0.05 -10.95 -20.17
C LEU A 126 1.45 -11.21 -19.98
N ARG A 127 2.30 -10.55 -20.75
CA ARG A 127 3.75 -10.63 -20.58
C ARG A 127 4.23 -9.76 -19.42
N ILE A 128 5.44 -10.02 -18.94
CA ILE A 128 6.13 -9.15 -17.98
C ILE A 128 6.39 -7.78 -18.63
N PRO A 129 5.74 -6.69 -18.16
CA PRO A 129 5.93 -5.38 -18.77
C PRO A 129 7.14 -4.65 -18.16
N MET A 130 7.64 -3.66 -18.89
CA MET A 130 8.62 -2.70 -18.35
C MET A 130 7.90 -1.59 -17.59
N LEU A 131 8.57 -0.99 -16.59
CA LEU A 131 7.99 0.11 -15.81
C LEU A 131 7.63 1.31 -16.70
N ASN A 132 8.53 1.72 -17.61
CA ASN A 132 8.29 2.86 -18.51
C ASN A 132 7.06 2.64 -19.41
N GLU A 133 6.87 1.42 -19.91
CA GLU A 133 5.71 1.03 -20.70
C GLU A 133 4.41 1.18 -19.91
N VAL A 134 4.40 0.70 -18.66
CA VAL A 134 3.23 0.82 -17.76
C VAL A 134 2.92 2.29 -17.49
N LEU A 135 3.95 3.11 -17.20
CA LEU A 135 3.77 4.53 -16.95
C LEU A 135 3.18 5.27 -18.16
N GLU A 136 3.64 4.93 -19.37
CA GLU A 136 3.12 5.51 -20.62
C GLU A 136 1.68 5.11 -20.90
N LYS A 137 1.36 3.81 -20.79
CA LYS A 137 0.04 3.27 -21.13
C LYS A 137 -1.03 3.58 -20.09
N ILE A 138 -0.64 3.88 -18.85
CA ILE A 138 -1.55 4.18 -17.74
C ILE A 138 -1.24 5.59 -17.18
N PRO A 139 -1.66 6.64 -17.89
CA PRO A 139 -1.46 8.01 -17.45
C PRO A 139 -2.43 8.36 -16.31
N ASN A 140 -2.06 9.36 -15.49
CA ASN A 140 -2.89 9.99 -14.44
C ASN A 140 -3.30 9.12 -13.24
N MET A 141 -3.11 7.80 -13.29
CA MET A 141 -3.42 6.90 -12.18
C MET A 141 -2.34 6.96 -11.10
N PRO A 142 -2.66 7.20 -9.82
CA PRO A 142 -1.69 7.02 -8.74
C PRO A 142 -1.16 5.59 -8.70
N ILE A 143 0.15 5.45 -8.50
CA ILE A 143 0.83 4.15 -8.46
C ILE A 143 1.67 4.04 -7.19
N VAL A 144 1.51 2.92 -6.49
CA VAL A 144 2.42 2.46 -5.45
C VAL A 144 3.42 1.49 -6.08
N VAL A 145 4.70 1.78 -5.93
CA VAL A 145 5.82 0.99 -6.47
C VAL A 145 6.51 0.29 -5.30
N ASP A 146 6.51 -1.05 -5.29
CA ASP A 146 7.18 -1.89 -4.30
C ASP A 146 8.50 -2.43 -4.86
N PHE A 147 9.62 -2.17 -4.16
CA PHE A 147 10.96 -2.59 -4.57
C PHE A 147 11.30 -4.00 -4.09
N LYS A 148 11.65 -4.91 -5.01
CA LYS A 148 11.91 -6.33 -4.70
C LYS A 148 13.34 -6.79 -4.82
N SER A 149 14.06 -6.40 -5.87
CA SER A 149 15.40 -6.96 -6.13
C SER A 149 16.50 -6.25 -5.33
N LEU A 150 17.47 -7.03 -4.86
CA LEU A 150 18.74 -6.56 -4.34
C LEU A 150 19.87 -6.79 -5.38
N PRO A 151 20.95 -6.00 -5.35
CA PRO A 151 21.25 -4.88 -4.45
C PRO A 151 20.32 -3.68 -4.64
N ALA A 152 19.96 -3.01 -3.55
CA ALA A 152 18.99 -1.91 -3.58
C ALA A 152 19.44 -0.75 -4.48
N GLU A 153 20.71 -0.35 -4.40
CA GLU A 153 21.25 0.76 -5.18
C GLU A 153 21.11 0.56 -6.70
N THR A 154 21.29 -0.67 -7.19
CA THR A 154 21.14 -0.99 -8.62
C THR A 154 19.71 -0.77 -9.08
N LEU A 155 18.73 -1.30 -8.33
CA LEU A 155 17.32 -1.11 -8.65
C LEU A 155 16.92 0.36 -8.57
N ILE A 156 17.33 1.08 -7.52
CA ILE A 156 17.00 2.50 -7.35
C ILE A 156 17.61 3.33 -8.46
N ALA A 157 18.88 3.13 -8.81
CA ALA A 157 19.53 3.86 -9.90
C ALA A 157 18.79 3.64 -11.24
N ALA A 158 18.37 2.40 -11.53
CA ALA A 158 17.58 2.08 -12.72
C ALA A 158 16.19 2.73 -12.71
N VAL A 159 15.51 2.77 -11.56
CA VAL A 159 14.21 3.46 -11.39
C VAL A 159 14.37 4.97 -11.59
N VAL A 160 15.34 5.60 -10.91
CA VAL A 160 15.61 7.04 -11.02
C VAL A 160 15.94 7.43 -12.46
N LYS A 161 16.71 6.60 -13.17
CA LYS A 161 17.08 6.80 -14.58
C LYS A 161 15.89 6.64 -15.54
N SER A 162 14.99 5.69 -15.28
CA SER A 162 13.92 5.31 -16.23
C SER A 162 12.62 6.08 -16.06
N VAL A 163 12.35 6.65 -14.88
CA VAL A 163 11.11 7.37 -14.58
C VAL A 163 11.21 8.84 -15.00
N PRO A 164 10.40 9.32 -15.97
CA PRO A 164 10.38 10.73 -16.35
C PRO A 164 9.96 11.66 -15.21
N GLU A 165 10.53 12.86 -15.11
CA GLU A 165 10.23 13.84 -14.04
C GLU A 165 8.72 14.12 -13.87
N LYS A 166 7.96 14.13 -14.97
CA LYS A 166 6.49 14.34 -14.95
C LYS A 166 5.70 13.25 -14.22
N GLU A 167 6.27 12.06 -14.06
CA GLU A 167 5.58 10.91 -13.46
C GLU A 167 5.70 10.90 -11.92
N TRP A 168 6.77 11.45 -11.36
CA TRP A 168 7.05 11.42 -9.91
C TRP A 168 5.90 11.90 -9.01
N PRO A 169 5.12 12.96 -9.34
CA PRO A 169 4.03 13.43 -8.48
C PRO A 169 2.91 12.42 -8.22
N ARG A 170 2.76 11.39 -9.08
CA ARG A 170 1.75 10.33 -8.91
C ARG A 170 2.32 9.01 -8.38
N LEU A 171 3.63 8.94 -8.17
CA LEU A 171 4.29 7.73 -7.65
C LEU A 171 4.47 7.83 -6.15
N ARG A 172 4.23 6.71 -5.47
CA ARG A 172 4.55 6.50 -4.07
C ARG A 172 5.37 5.23 -3.95
N PHE A 173 6.42 5.25 -3.15
CA PHE A 173 7.37 4.15 -3.09
C PHE A 173 7.31 3.43 -1.76
N TYR A 174 7.38 2.11 -1.81
CA TYR A 174 7.35 1.23 -0.64
C TYR A 174 8.43 0.16 -0.78
N SER A 175 8.93 -0.34 0.34
CA SER A 175 9.70 -1.58 0.38
C SER A 175 9.64 -2.16 1.79
N THR A 176 9.80 -3.49 1.89
CA THR A 176 10.08 -4.14 3.18
C THR A 176 11.54 -3.98 3.61
N SER A 177 12.43 -3.52 2.74
CA SER A 177 13.84 -3.27 3.04
C SER A 177 14.11 -1.77 3.18
N ALA A 178 14.69 -1.39 4.32
CA ALA A 178 15.12 -0.02 4.56
C ALA A 178 16.29 0.39 3.64
N GLU A 179 16.98 -0.56 2.99
CA GLU A 179 18.04 -0.26 2.03
C GLU A 179 17.48 0.46 0.80
N HIS A 180 16.35 0.01 0.26
CA HIS A 180 15.71 0.63 -0.89
C HIS A 180 15.18 2.03 -0.57
N THR A 181 14.51 2.20 0.57
CA THR A 181 13.93 3.50 0.96
C THR A 181 15.03 4.53 1.24
N LYS A 182 16.14 4.13 1.87
CA LYS A 182 17.32 4.99 2.07
C LYS A 182 18.01 5.36 0.76
N ALA A 183 18.26 4.37 -0.12
CA ALA A 183 18.88 4.59 -1.42
C ALA A 183 18.04 5.56 -2.27
N LEU A 184 16.72 5.37 -2.31
CA LEU A 184 15.82 6.27 -3.03
C LEU A 184 15.84 7.68 -2.45
N HIS A 185 15.73 7.83 -1.12
CA HIS A 185 15.74 9.14 -0.48
C HIS A 185 17.06 9.89 -0.72
N ALA A 186 18.19 9.18 -0.78
CA ALA A 186 19.49 9.77 -1.07
C ALA A 186 19.58 10.32 -2.51
N GLN A 187 18.95 9.68 -3.49
CA GLN A 187 18.99 10.09 -4.90
C GLN A 187 17.84 11.02 -5.29
N LYS A 188 16.68 10.88 -4.65
CA LYS A 188 15.43 11.64 -4.90
C LYS A 188 14.75 12.00 -3.57
N PRO A 189 15.23 13.03 -2.86
CA PRO A 189 14.73 13.40 -1.54
C PRO A 189 13.26 13.84 -1.54
N ASP A 190 12.77 14.35 -2.68
CA ASP A 190 11.37 14.77 -2.85
C ASP A 190 10.41 13.62 -3.22
N ALA A 191 10.93 12.39 -3.40
CA ALA A 191 10.10 11.23 -3.67
C ALA A 191 9.18 10.93 -2.47
N VAL A 192 7.92 10.61 -2.76
CA VAL A 192 6.96 10.24 -1.72
C VAL A 192 7.16 8.78 -1.35
N ILE A 193 7.69 8.51 -0.16
CA ILE A 193 7.99 7.16 0.33
C ILE A 193 7.03 6.85 1.51
N PHE A 194 6.49 5.63 1.52
CA PHE A 194 5.78 5.12 2.70
C PHE A 194 6.75 4.96 3.88
N GLU A 195 6.24 5.08 5.09
CA GLU A 195 7.04 4.82 6.28
C GLU A 195 7.48 3.35 6.33
N ASP A 196 8.69 3.12 6.83
CA ASP A 196 9.24 1.78 7.02
C ASP A 196 8.27 0.90 7.82
N ARG A 197 8.29 -0.40 7.49
CA ARG A 197 7.40 -1.40 8.09
C ARG A 197 7.59 -1.52 9.61
N GLU A 198 8.83 -1.45 10.10
CA GLU A 198 9.18 -1.68 11.51
C GLU A 198 8.50 -0.67 12.47
N PRO A 199 8.62 0.66 12.28
CA PRO A 199 7.84 1.64 13.06
C PRO A 199 6.33 1.38 13.02
N SER A 200 5.80 1.05 11.85
CA SER A 200 4.36 0.76 11.65
C SER A 200 3.89 -0.46 12.43
N LEU A 201 4.65 -1.56 12.39
CA LEU A 201 4.36 -2.77 13.16
C LEU A 201 4.42 -2.53 14.66
N LYS A 202 5.45 -1.80 15.13
CA LYS A 202 5.60 -1.48 16.55
C LYS A 202 4.38 -0.73 17.08
N ARG A 203 3.85 0.23 16.30
CA ARG A 203 2.62 0.95 16.67
C ARG A 203 1.39 0.05 16.68
N LEU A 204 1.26 -0.83 15.68
CA LEU A 204 0.17 -1.80 15.64
C LEU A 204 0.18 -2.72 16.88
N MET A 205 1.36 -3.20 17.27
CA MET A 205 1.53 -4.01 18.49
C MET A 205 1.16 -3.26 19.77
N ILE A 206 1.49 -1.96 19.86
CA ILE A 206 1.09 -1.12 21.00
C ILE A 206 -0.44 -0.98 21.05
N ILE A 207 -1.07 -0.71 19.91
CA ILE A 207 -2.53 -0.58 19.81
C ILE A 207 -3.22 -1.88 20.25
N ASP A 208 -2.79 -3.03 19.71
CA ASP A 208 -3.40 -4.33 20.01
C ASP A 208 -3.22 -4.74 21.49
N GLY A 209 -2.03 -4.50 22.05
CA GLY A 209 -1.72 -4.90 23.43
C GLY A 209 -2.26 -3.99 24.52
N THR A 210 -2.68 -2.76 24.20
CA THR A 210 -3.08 -1.76 25.22
C THR A 210 -4.42 -1.10 24.96
N ASN A 211 -4.93 -1.20 23.73
CA ASN A 211 -6.09 -0.45 23.23
C ASN A 211 -5.97 1.08 23.44
N ASP A 212 -4.75 1.57 23.65
CA ASP A 212 -4.49 2.92 24.09
C ASP A 212 -3.30 3.51 23.35
N CYS A 213 -3.63 4.27 22.31
CA CYS A 213 -2.67 4.91 21.43
C CYS A 213 -3.01 6.38 21.29
N LYS A 214 -2.23 7.25 21.93
CA LYS A 214 -2.18 8.65 21.52
C LYS A 214 -1.21 8.78 20.37
N VAL A 215 -1.78 9.02 19.20
CA VAL A 215 -1.03 9.32 17.98
C VAL A 215 -0.46 10.72 18.11
N GLU A 216 0.86 10.82 18.22
CA GLU A 216 1.58 12.09 18.10
C GLU A 216 2.31 12.14 16.77
N LYS A 217 2.16 13.23 16.02
CA LYS A 217 2.95 13.44 14.81
C LYS A 217 4.30 14.02 15.21
N LYS A 218 5.35 13.19 15.23
CA LYS A 218 6.74 13.65 15.38
C LYS A 218 7.44 13.52 14.03
N SER A 219 7.67 14.65 13.35
CA SER A 219 8.36 14.68 12.06
C SER A 219 7.65 13.83 10.98
N ALA A 220 8.41 13.13 10.13
CA ALA A 220 7.93 12.23 9.06
C ALA A 220 7.30 10.91 9.57
N THR A 221 7.26 10.70 10.89
CA THR A 221 6.77 9.47 11.53
C THR A 221 5.60 9.76 12.45
N MET A 222 4.65 8.83 12.55
CA MET A 222 3.61 8.88 13.59
C MET A 222 4.12 8.12 14.80
N ASP A 223 3.92 8.58 16.03
CA ASP A 223 4.26 7.80 17.23
C ASP A 223 3.00 7.38 17.94
N CYS A 224 2.99 6.16 18.48
CA CYS A 224 1.94 5.67 19.35
C CYS A 224 2.46 5.67 20.78
N LEU A 225 2.08 6.70 21.56
CA LEU A 225 2.45 6.77 22.96
C LEU A 225 1.40 6.04 23.81
N ARG A 226 1.89 5.13 24.66
CA ARG A 226 1.10 4.43 25.68
C ARG A 226 0.62 5.44 26.70
N THR A 227 -0.69 5.57 26.94
CA THR A 227 -1.19 6.52 27.94
C THR A 227 -1.28 5.82 29.29
N GLY A 228 -0.18 5.90 30.04
CA GLY A 228 -0.09 5.37 31.39
C GLY A 228 0.66 4.05 31.44
N ALA A 229 1.84 4.10 32.05
CA ALA A 229 2.36 2.95 32.75
C ALA A 229 1.35 2.62 33.87
N ARG A 230 0.73 1.45 33.84
CA ARG A 230 0.27 0.86 35.11
C ARG A 230 1.55 0.50 35.86
N ALA A 231 1.75 1.18 36.99
CA ALA A 231 2.72 0.83 38.01
C ALA A 231 2.49 -0.61 38.51
#